data_AF-A0A2G7HD06-F1
#
_entry.id   AF-A0A2G7HD06-F1
#
_cell.length_a   1.000
_cell.length_b   1.000
_cell.length_c   1.000
_cell.angle_alpha   90.00
_cell.angle_beta   90.00
_cell.angle_gamma   90.00
#
_symmetry.space_group_name_H-M   'P 1'
#
loop_
_entity.id
_entity.type
_entity.pdbx_description
1 polymer ?
#
loop_
_entity_poly.entity_id
_entity_poly.type
_entity_poly.pdbx_seq_one_letter_code
_entity_poly.pdbx_strand_id
1 'polypeptide(L)'
;MRNSRKNIYSKKRHHDLRNTVTICLLFFSILSTFITGGRLLKVKIQSNMLAKKITNMSSENKNIKNENIKLMSDIDKENETYKEKMKHIKIAYLTFDDGPSKNTMEILKILKENDVRATFFVNGHPGLENLYKAIAKDGHVIANHTYSHDYSKVYMSPENFEKDIKKLDKYIEETIGQKPSHIIRYPGGSNNTVSHNYGGPGVMKQIIPHMNKLGYMHFDWNVDSTDASAFRQRKDKIINSVLTESRGQHKAVILMHDTDPKTTTVQALPEVIKGLKEQGFIFDVITKDTPKTSFTK
;
A
#
# COMPACT_ATOMS: atom_id res chain seq x y z
N MET A 1 -87.81 -43.19 63.15
CA MET A 1 -86.70 -42.19 63.15
C MET A 1 -85.38 -42.78 62.61
N ARG A 2 -85.33 -43.25 61.35
CA ARG A 2 -84.09 -43.84 60.75
C ARG A 2 -83.09 -42.78 60.23
N ASN A 3 -83.43 -41.50 60.33
CA ASN A 3 -82.65 -40.39 59.75
C ASN A 3 -81.53 -39.83 60.66
N SER A 4 -81.50 -40.14 61.97
CA SER A 4 -80.51 -39.51 62.87
C SER A 4 -79.15 -40.21 62.89
N ARG A 5 -79.08 -41.55 62.85
CA ARG A 5 -77.80 -42.30 62.92
C ARG A 5 -76.96 -42.24 61.65
N LYS A 6 -77.58 -42.13 60.46
CA LYS A 6 -76.84 -41.92 59.19
C LYS A 6 -76.15 -40.55 59.16
N ASN A 7 -76.70 -39.56 59.86
CA ASN A 7 -76.20 -38.19 59.85
C ASN A 7 -74.90 -38.02 60.67
N ILE A 8 -74.75 -38.79 61.77
CA ILE A 8 -73.56 -38.75 62.63
C ILE A 8 -72.36 -39.46 61.96
N TYR A 9 -72.58 -40.65 61.39
CA TYR A 9 -71.52 -41.38 60.66
C TYR A 9 -71.10 -40.65 59.37
N SER A 10 -72.06 -40.04 58.66
CA SER A 10 -71.78 -39.18 57.50
C SER A 10 -70.95 -37.95 57.90
N LYS A 11 -71.35 -37.22 58.95
CA LYS A 11 -70.60 -36.06 59.46
C LYS A 11 -69.17 -36.40 59.87
N LYS A 12 -68.95 -37.53 60.57
CA LYS A 12 -67.61 -37.97 61.00
C LYS A 12 -66.73 -38.37 59.80
N ARG A 13 -67.29 -39.10 58.82
CA ARG A 13 -66.58 -39.48 57.59
C ARG A 13 -66.25 -38.28 56.69
N HIS A 14 -67.16 -37.29 56.61
CA HIS A 14 -66.89 -36.02 55.91
C HIS A 14 -65.85 -35.16 56.65
N HIS A 15 -65.82 -35.21 57.99
CA HIS A 15 -64.81 -34.52 58.80
C HIS A 15 -63.42 -35.15 58.62
N ASP A 16 -63.32 -36.48 58.68
CA ASP A 16 -62.05 -37.19 58.45
C ASP A 16 -61.53 -37.00 57.02
N LEU A 17 -62.41 -37.07 56.01
CA LEU A 17 -62.03 -36.80 54.62
C LEU A 17 -61.57 -35.35 54.41
N ARG A 18 -62.25 -34.36 55.01
CA ARG A 18 -61.80 -32.95 54.97
C ARG A 18 -60.44 -32.78 55.65
N ASN A 19 -60.20 -33.45 56.77
CA ASN A 19 -58.91 -33.41 57.45
C ASN A 19 -57.80 -34.05 56.63
N THR A 20 -58.03 -35.22 56.03
CA THR A 20 -57.05 -35.88 55.14
C THR A 20 -56.74 -35.01 53.91
N VAL A 21 -57.76 -34.43 53.25
CA VAL A 21 -57.55 -33.53 52.11
C VAL A 21 -56.77 -32.29 52.53
N THR A 22 -57.07 -31.71 53.70
CA THR A 22 -56.35 -30.53 54.22
C THR A 22 -54.89 -30.85 54.52
N ILE A 23 -54.60 -32.00 55.15
CA ILE A 23 -53.24 -32.47 55.42
C ILE A 23 -52.48 -32.72 54.10
N CYS A 24 -53.11 -33.35 53.10
CA CYS A 24 -52.50 -33.56 51.79
C CYS A 24 -52.19 -32.23 51.10
N LEU A 25 -53.08 -31.24 51.15
CA LEU A 25 -52.84 -29.90 50.58
C LEU A 25 -51.71 -29.16 51.29
N LEU A 26 -51.62 -29.26 52.63
CA LEU A 26 -50.51 -28.72 53.41
C LEU A 26 -49.19 -29.43 53.08
N PHE A 27 -49.21 -30.75 52.89
CA PHE A 27 -48.01 -31.50 52.51
C PHE A 27 -47.56 -31.16 51.09
N PHE A 28 -48.50 -31.01 50.15
CA PHE A 28 -48.22 -30.60 48.78
C PHE A 28 -47.69 -29.16 48.71
N SER A 29 -48.24 -28.25 49.52
CA SER A 29 -47.75 -26.87 49.59
C SER A 29 -46.32 -26.82 50.15
N ILE A 30 -46.03 -27.56 51.22
CA ILE A 30 -44.69 -27.71 51.80
C ILE A 30 -43.72 -28.36 50.80
N LEU A 31 -44.13 -29.43 50.11
CA LEU A 31 -43.27 -30.08 49.11
C LEU A 31 -42.99 -29.15 47.92
N SER A 32 -43.98 -28.38 47.47
CA SER A 32 -43.81 -27.41 46.39
C SER A 32 -42.86 -26.27 46.79
N THR A 33 -42.93 -25.78 48.04
CA THR A 33 -42.02 -24.74 48.55
C THR A 33 -40.60 -25.27 48.71
N PHE A 34 -40.41 -26.52 49.11
CA PHE A 34 -39.10 -27.18 49.12
C PHE A 34 -38.51 -27.34 47.71
N ILE A 35 -39.28 -27.80 46.72
CA ILE A 35 -38.81 -27.97 45.33
C ILE A 35 -38.48 -26.63 44.68
N THR A 36 -39.34 -25.63 44.84
CA THR A 36 -39.10 -24.26 44.33
C THR A 36 -37.91 -23.60 45.04
N GLY A 37 -37.77 -23.77 46.35
CA GLY A 37 -36.61 -23.33 47.13
C GLY A 37 -35.28 -23.94 46.65
N GLY A 38 -35.26 -25.25 46.38
CA GLY A 38 -34.08 -25.93 45.81
C GLY A 38 -33.71 -25.46 44.40
N ARG A 39 -34.70 -25.18 43.54
CA ARG A 39 -34.48 -24.55 42.23
C ARG A 39 -33.94 -23.13 42.35
N LEU A 40 -34.51 -22.32 43.23
CA LEU A 40 -34.04 -20.95 43.52
C LEU A 40 -32.60 -20.94 44.00
N LEU A 41 -32.21 -21.88 44.87
CA LEU A 41 -30.84 -22.01 45.36
C LEU A 41 -29.86 -22.36 44.22
N LYS A 42 -30.22 -23.31 43.34
CA LYS A 42 -29.40 -23.64 42.15
C LYS A 42 -29.22 -22.46 41.21
N VAL A 43 -30.31 -21.73 40.92
CA VAL A 43 -30.26 -20.51 40.08
C VAL A 43 -29.39 -19.44 40.73
N LYS A 44 -29.48 -19.26 42.05
CA LYS A 44 -28.66 -18.29 42.79
C LYS A 44 -27.17 -18.65 42.74
N ILE A 45 -26.82 -19.93 42.90
CA ILE A 45 -25.44 -20.41 42.78
C ILE A 45 -24.90 -20.19 41.36
N GLN A 46 -25.66 -20.56 40.32
CA GLN A 46 -25.27 -20.35 38.93
C GLN A 46 -25.12 -18.86 38.60
N SER A 47 -26.05 -18.02 39.06
CA SER A 47 -25.99 -16.56 38.89
C SER A 47 -24.73 -15.97 39.53
N ASN A 48 -24.39 -16.40 40.75
CA ASN A 48 -23.16 -15.97 41.42
C ASN A 48 -21.89 -16.43 40.69
N MET A 49 -21.86 -17.68 40.18
CA MET A 49 -20.73 -18.16 39.38
C MET A 49 -20.59 -17.38 38.07
N LEU A 50 -21.71 -17.07 37.40
CA LEU A 50 -21.72 -16.29 36.17
C LEU A 50 -21.25 -14.85 36.42
N ALA A 51 -21.72 -14.22 37.50
CA ALA A 51 -21.26 -12.90 37.93
C ALA A 51 -19.75 -12.89 38.15
N LYS A 52 -19.20 -13.89 38.85
CA LYS A 52 -17.74 -14.02 39.04
C LYS A 52 -16.99 -14.19 37.73
N LYS A 53 -17.50 -14.99 36.79
CA LYS A 53 -16.91 -15.13 35.45
C LYS A 53 -16.92 -13.79 34.69
N ILE A 54 -18.02 -13.04 34.73
CA ILE A 54 -18.13 -11.72 34.10
C ILE A 54 -17.10 -10.75 34.71
N THR A 55 -16.95 -10.73 36.03
CA THR A 55 -15.94 -9.88 36.69
C THR A 55 -14.52 -10.26 36.27
N ASN A 56 -14.19 -11.55 36.23
CA ASN A 56 -12.88 -12.03 35.80
C ASN A 56 -12.60 -11.67 34.33
N MET A 57 -13.54 -11.94 33.42
CA MET A 57 -13.39 -11.57 32.00
C MET A 57 -13.25 -10.06 31.82
N SER A 58 -13.98 -9.26 32.60
CA SER A 58 -13.86 -7.80 32.58
C SER A 58 -12.46 -7.35 33.01
N SER A 59 -11.88 -7.96 34.05
CA SER A 59 -10.51 -7.69 34.47
C SER A 59 -9.47 -8.10 33.41
N GLU A 60 -9.68 -9.24 32.76
CA GLU A 60 -8.77 -9.75 31.73
C GLU A 60 -8.81 -8.87 30.48
N ASN A 61 -10.00 -8.46 30.03
CA ASN A 61 -10.18 -7.51 28.94
C ASN A 61 -9.52 -6.15 29.24
N LYS A 62 -9.57 -5.69 30.50
CA LYS A 62 -8.87 -4.46 30.91
C LYS A 62 -7.34 -4.64 30.82
N ASN A 63 -6.83 -5.79 31.23
CA ASN A 63 -5.40 -6.09 31.13
C ASN A 63 -4.93 -6.17 29.68
N ILE A 64 -5.65 -6.90 28.83
CA ILE A 64 -5.37 -7.00 27.39
C ILE A 64 -5.41 -5.62 26.73
N LYS A 65 -6.38 -4.78 27.08
CA LYS A 65 -6.46 -3.40 26.57
C LYS A 65 -5.22 -2.59 26.93
N ASN A 66 -4.74 -2.70 28.17
CA ASN A 66 -3.53 -2.01 28.61
C ASN A 66 -2.27 -2.54 27.91
N GLU A 67 -2.19 -3.85 27.70
CA GLU A 67 -1.09 -4.48 26.97
C GLU A 67 -1.06 -4.04 25.50
N ASN A 68 -2.22 -3.97 24.84
CA ASN A 68 -2.35 -3.44 23.48
C ASN A 68 -1.91 -1.97 23.39
N ILE A 69 -2.28 -1.14 24.36
CA ILE A 69 -1.83 0.27 24.42
C ILE A 69 -0.31 0.35 24.55
N LYS A 70 0.28 -0.50 25.40
CA LYS A 70 1.74 -0.55 25.56
C LYS A 70 2.43 -1.00 24.27
N LEU A 71 1.95 -2.08 23.65
CA LEU A 71 2.51 -2.60 22.40
C LEU A 71 2.42 -1.57 21.26
N MET A 72 1.29 -0.85 21.13
CA MET A 72 1.17 0.25 20.17
C MET A 72 2.20 1.34 20.44
N SER A 73 2.40 1.73 21.70
CA SER A 73 3.43 2.72 22.05
C SER A 73 4.85 2.25 21.73
N ASP A 74 5.15 0.97 21.91
CA ASP A 74 6.46 0.41 21.60
C ASP A 74 6.69 0.34 20.07
N ILE A 75 5.66 -0.03 19.30
CA ILE A 75 5.67 0.03 17.83
C ILE A 75 5.90 1.46 17.34
N ASP A 76 5.24 2.46 17.93
CA ASP A 76 5.40 3.86 17.53
C ASP A 76 6.84 4.35 17.76
N LYS A 77 7.45 4.00 18.90
CA LYS A 77 8.85 4.32 19.19
C LYS A 77 9.83 3.63 18.24
N GLU A 78 9.57 2.36 17.92
CA GLU A 78 10.40 1.61 16.99
C GLU A 78 10.28 2.20 15.57
N ASN A 79 9.08 2.58 15.15
CA ASN A 79 8.83 3.28 13.89
C ASN A 79 9.54 4.64 13.82
N GLU A 80 9.54 5.42 14.90
CA GLU A 80 10.30 6.67 14.98
C GLU A 80 11.80 6.43 14.85
N THR A 81 12.32 5.43 15.55
CA THR A 81 13.73 5.03 15.48
C THR A 81 14.11 4.58 14.07
N TYR A 82 13.25 3.79 13.41
CA TYR A 82 13.44 3.35 12.05
C TYR A 82 13.40 4.51 11.05
N LYS A 83 12.44 5.43 11.19
CA LYS A 83 12.37 6.66 10.39
C LYS A 83 13.65 7.48 10.52
N GLU A 84 14.17 7.62 11.74
CA GLU A 84 15.41 8.37 11.98
C GLU A 84 16.62 7.69 11.31
N LYS A 85 16.76 6.36 11.43
CA LYS A 85 17.79 5.61 10.70
C LYS A 85 17.66 5.76 9.19
N MET A 86 16.43 5.72 8.67
CA MET A 86 16.14 5.85 7.24
C MET A 86 16.41 7.25 6.67
N LYS A 87 16.44 8.29 7.51
CA LYS A 87 16.86 9.64 7.08
C LYS A 87 18.31 9.67 6.60
N HIS A 88 19.18 8.86 7.19
CA HIS A 88 20.61 8.85 6.88
C HIS A 88 21.00 7.88 5.76
N ILE A 89 20.08 6.99 5.36
CA ILE A 89 20.33 6.05 4.26
C ILE A 89 20.23 6.78 2.92
N LYS A 90 21.33 6.75 2.17
CA LYS A 90 21.40 7.27 0.81
C LYS A 90 20.81 6.25 -0.17
N ILE A 91 19.78 6.63 -0.93
CA ILE A 91 19.13 5.76 -1.93
C ILE A 91 19.25 6.38 -3.31
N ALA A 92 19.74 5.62 -4.28
CA ALA A 92 19.81 5.99 -5.69
C ALA A 92 18.71 5.24 -6.46
N TYR A 93 17.87 5.99 -7.14
CA TYR A 93 16.86 5.51 -8.08
C TYR A 93 17.41 5.76 -9.48
N LEU A 94 17.99 4.72 -10.08
CA LEU A 94 18.36 4.78 -11.49
C LEU A 94 17.08 4.79 -12.32
N THR A 95 16.95 5.79 -13.20
CA THR A 95 15.80 5.93 -14.07
C THR A 95 16.24 6.06 -15.53
N PHE A 96 15.53 5.36 -16.42
CA PHE A 96 15.81 5.35 -17.85
C PHE A 96 14.57 5.79 -18.63
N ASP A 97 14.67 6.92 -19.32
CA ASP A 97 13.60 7.47 -20.14
C ASP A 97 13.71 7.00 -21.60
N ASP A 98 12.61 7.14 -22.32
CA ASP A 98 12.45 7.03 -23.77
C ASP A 98 12.58 5.62 -24.40
N GLY A 99 12.96 4.63 -23.60
CA GLY A 99 13.04 3.23 -24.02
C GLY A 99 11.67 2.53 -24.13
N PRO A 100 11.65 1.20 -24.38
CA PRO A 100 12.80 0.34 -24.63
C PRO A 100 13.45 0.58 -26.00
N SER A 101 14.69 0.17 -26.15
CA SER A 101 15.50 0.32 -27.36
C SER A 101 16.49 -0.84 -27.52
N LYS A 102 17.40 -0.76 -28.51
CA LYS A 102 18.49 -1.74 -28.65
C LYS A 102 19.43 -1.75 -27.45
N ASN A 103 19.46 -0.69 -26.65
CA ASN A 103 20.31 -0.58 -25.47
C ASN A 103 19.71 -1.29 -24.24
N THR A 104 18.39 -1.51 -24.20
CA THR A 104 17.69 -2.05 -23.02
C THR A 104 18.28 -3.36 -22.52
N MET A 105 18.55 -4.32 -23.40
CA MET A 105 19.04 -5.63 -22.97
C MET A 105 20.42 -5.56 -22.31
N GLU A 106 21.31 -4.71 -22.80
CA GLU A 106 22.64 -4.55 -22.19
C GLU A 106 22.54 -3.76 -20.88
N ILE A 107 21.65 -2.77 -20.78
CA ILE A 107 21.34 -2.09 -19.52
C ILE A 107 20.84 -3.10 -18.48
N LEU A 108 19.86 -3.95 -18.83
CA LEU A 108 19.32 -4.97 -17.93
C LEU A 108 20.41 -5.95 -17.46
N LYS A 109 21.30 -6.37 -18.37
CA LYS A 109 22.44 -7.24 -18.04
C LYS A 109 23.37 -6.57 -17.02
N ILE A 110 23.77 -5.32 -17.24
CA ILE A 110 24.64 -4.56 -16.31
C ILE A 110 23.96 -4.40 -14.95
N LEU A 111 22.66 -4.06 -14.93
CA LEU A 111 21.89 -3.91 -13.69
C LEU A 111 21.87 -5.22 -12.90
N LYS A 112 21.62 -6.35 -13.58
CA LYS A 112 21.61 -7.69 -12.99
C LYS A 112 22.99 -8.11 -12.46
N GLU A 113 24.05 -7.89 -13.21
CA GLU A 113 25.44 -8.16 -12.79
C GLU A 113 25.84 -7.38 -11.53
N ASN A 114 25.16 -6.25 -11.27
CA ASN A 114 25.42 -5.39 -10.12
C ASN A 114 24.41 -5.55 -8.97
N ASP A 115 23.43 -6.44 -9.10
CA ASP A 115 22.30 -6.60 -8.16
C ASP A 115 21.55 -5.28 -7.93
N VAL A 116 21.23 -4.59 -9.02
CA VAL A 116 20.55 -3.29 -9.00
C VAL A 116 19.23 -3.39 -9.74
N ARG A 117 18.16 -2.89 -9.10
CA ARG A 117 16.87 -2.64 -9.75
C ARG A 117 16.75 -1.17 -10.12
N ALA A 118 15.92 -0.89 -11.11
CA ALA A 118 15.80 0.43 -11.73
C ALA A 118 14.35 0.70 -12.17
N THR A 119 14.06 1.95 -12.53
CA THR A 119 12.75 2.36 -13.05
C THR A 119 12.90 2.77 -14.52
N PHE A 120 12.07 2.23 -15.40
CA PHE A 120 12.07 2.56 -16.82
C PHE A 120 10.82 3.36 -17.14
N PHE A 121 10.98 4.64 -17.48
CA PHE A 121 9.92 5.49 -18.00
C PHE A 121 9.84 5.27 -19.51
N VAL A 122 9.00 4.31 -19.90
CA VAL A 122 8.95 3.82 -21.29
C VAL A 122 7.99 4.64 -22.16
N ASN A 123 8.21 4.63 -23.47
CA ASN A 123 7.23 5.07 -24.46
C ASN A 123 6.45 3.89 -25.05
N GLY A 124 5.63 4.13 -26.07
CA GLY A 124 4.95 3.09 -26.84
C GLY A 124 5.76 2.66 -28.06
N HIS A 125 6.35 1.47 -28.00
CA HIS A 125 7.13 0.88 -29.10
C HIS A 125 6.54 -0.48 -29.53
N PRO A 126 5.51 -0.51 -30.40
CA PRO A 126 4.98 -1.74 -30.98
C PRO A 126 6.07 -2.56 -31.66
N GLY A 127 6.09 -3.87 -31.45
CA GLY A 127 7.11 -4.78 -31.95
C GLY A 127 8.33 -4.97 -31.04
N LEU A 128 8.41 -4.23 -29.91
CA LEU A 128 9.44 -4.41 -28.88
C LEU A 128 8.89 -5.03 -27.59
N GLU A 129 7.75 -5.73 -27.65
CA GLU A 129 7.05 -6.32 -26.49
C GLU A 129 7.94 -7.24 -25.66
N ASN A 130 8.90 -7.91 -26.30
CA ASN A 130 9.89 -8.75 -25.64
C ASN A 130 10.78 -7.96 -24.66
N LEU A 131 11.07 -6.69 -24.95
CA LEU A 131 11.88 -5.84 -24.08
C LEU A 131 11.10 -5.36 -22.86
N TYR A 132 9.82 -5.01 -23.00
CA TYR A 132 8.95 -4.72 -21.84
C TYR A 132 8.87 -5.92 -20.91
N LYS A 133 8.70 -7.13 -21.46
CA LYS A 133 8.70 -8.37 -20.68
C LYS A 133 10.05 -8.60 -20.00
N ALA A 134 11.16 -8.32 -20.67
CA ALA A 134 12.50 -8.45 -20.08
C ALA A 134 12.71 -7.47 -18.91
N ILE A 135 12.30 -6.21 -19.06
CA ILE A 135 12.36 -5.22 -17.97
C ILE A 135 11.53 -5.70 -16.77
N ALA A 136 10.28 -6.13 -17.01
CA ALA A 136 9.39 -6.55 -15.93
C ALA A 136 9.86 -7.83 -15.21
N LYS A 137 10.54 -8.75 -15.93
CA LYS A 137 10.95 -10.06 -15.42
C LYS A 137 11.98 -9.98 -14.28
N ASP A 138 12.90 -9.02 -14.35
CA ASP A 138 14.02 -8.90 -13.38
C ASP A 138 13.69 -7.92 -12.22
N GLY A 139 12.41 -7.62 -12.01
CA GLY A 139 11.93 -6.84 -10.86
C GLY A 139 12.14 -5.33 -10.98
N HIS A 140 12.41 -4.83 -12.19
CA HIS A 140 12.41 -3.39 -12.49
C HIS A 140 10.97 -2.86 -12.56
N VAL A 141 10.80 -1.55 -12.30
CA VAL A 141 9.49 -0.89 -12.44
C VAL A 141 9.38 -0.33 -13.85
N ILE A 142 8.26 -0.60 -14.52
CA ILE A 142 7.86 0.10 -15.74
C ILE A 142 6.91 1.24 -15.35
N ALA A 143 7.30 2.46 -15.71
CA ALA A 143 6.58 3.70 -15.53
C ALA A 143 6.30 4.35 -16.88
N ASN A 144 5.35 5.28 -16.91
CA ASN A 144 4.79 5.79 -18.16
C ASN A 144 5.46 7.12 -18.57
N HIS A 145 5.98 7.19 -19.79
CA HIS A 145 6.60 8.41 -20.35
C HIS A 145 5.84 8.96 -21.56
N THR A 146 4.52 8.73 -21.62
CA THR A 146 3.65 8.93 -22.81
C THR A 146 3.84 7.85 -23.87
N TYR A 147 2.76 7.47 -24.56
CA TYR A 147 2.82 6.53 -25.67
C TYR A 147 3.60 7.09 -26.85
N SER A 148 3.30 8.32 -27.26
CA SER A 148 3.79 8.86 -28.53
C SER A 148 5.09 9.65 -28.42
N HIS A 149 5.41 10.18 -27.23
CA HIS A 149 6.49 11.15 -27.01
C HIS A 149 6.42 12.38 -27.94
N ASP A 150 5.24 12.68 -28.47
CA ASP A 150 5.02 13.79 -29.39
C ASP A 150 4.51 15.00 -28.61
N TYR A 151 5.42 15.91 -28.28
CA TYR A 151 5.14 17.16 -27.58
C TYR A 151 3.95 17.93 -28.17
N SER A 152 3.83 17.94 -29.50
CA SER A 152 2.76 18.66 -30.20
C SER A 152 1.39 18.05 -30.01
N LYS A 153 1.31 16.76 -29.67
CA LYS A 153 0.06 16.04 -29.39
C LYS A 153 -0.24 16.01 -27.91
N VAL A 154 0.73 15.63 -27.08
CA VAL A 154 0.51 15.38 -25.64
C VAL A 154 0.29 16.68 -24.87
N TYR A 155 0.90 17.79 -25.29
CA TYR A 155 0.78 19.08 -24.61
C TYR A 155 -0.25 20.03 -25.21
N MET A 156 -1.20 19.54 -26.02
CA MET A 156 -2.32 20.37 -26.48
C MET A 156 -3.32 20.68 -25.36
N SER A 157 -3.65 19.69 -24.53
CA SER A 157 -4.61 19.82 -23.43
C SER A 157 -4.45 18.69 -22.39
N PRO A 158 -5.06 18.80 -21.20
CA PRO A 158 -5.13 17.71 -20.21
C PRO A 158 -5.71 16.41 -20.76
N GLU A 159 -6.75 16.49 -21.59
CA GLU A 159 -7.43 15.33 -22.17
C GLU A 159 -6.54 14.62 -23.20
N ASN A 160 -5.78 15.39 -23.98
CA ASN A 160 -4.80 14.84 -24.92
C ASN A 160 -3.69 14.09 -24.17
N PHE A 161 -3.16 14.70 -23.11
CA PHE A 161 -2.14 14.05 -22.27
C PHE A 161 -2.70 12.76 -21.65
N GLU A 162 -3.88 12.82 -21.03
CA GLU A 162 -4.55 11.65 -20.44
C GLU A 162 -4.75 10.53 -21.47
N LYS A 163 -5.23 10.86 -22.66
CA LYS A 163 -5.48 9.88 -23.73
C LYS A 163 -4.20 9.14 -24.12
N ASP A 164 -3.09 9.86 -24.21
CA ASP A 164 -1.80 9.28 -24.58
C ASP A 164 -1.20 8.42 -23.45
N ILE A 165 -1.33 8.88 -22.19
CA ILE A 165 -0.96 8.10 -21.00
C ILE A 165 -1.76 6.80 -20.92
N LYS A 166 -3.10 6.88 -21.00
CA LYS A 166 -3.98 5.70 -20.93
C LYS A 166 -3.73 4.71 -22.05
N LYS A 167 -3.35 5.20 -23.24
CA LYS A 167 -2.97 4.35 -24.37
C LYS A 167 -1.74 3.51 -24.03
N LEU A 168 -0.72 4.12 -23.43
CA LEU A 168 0.48 3.39 -23.00
C LEU A 168 0.20 2.46 -21.82
N ASP A 169 -0.59 2.88 -20.82
CA ASP A 169 -0.98 2.02 -19.71
C ASP A 169 -1.66 0.74 -20.20
N LYS A 170 -2.60 0.87 -21.15
CA LYS A 170 -3.24 -0.28 -21.79
C LYS A 170 -2.24 -1.17 -22.52
N TYR A 171 -1.35 -0.57 -23.31
CA TYR A 171 -0.33 -1.32 -24.06
C TYR A 171 0.63 -2.08 -23.12
N ILE A 172 1.05 -1.46 -22.01
CA ILE A 172 1.88 -2.11 -20.98
C ILE A 172 1.09 -3.29 -20.37
N GLU A 173 -0.14 -3.07 -19.93
CA GLU A 173 -0.97 -4.11 -19.31
C GLU A 173 -1.18 -5.31 -20.24
N GLU A 174 -1.49 -5.06 -21.52
CA GLU A 174 -1.63 -6.11 -22.54
C GLU A 174 -0.31 -6.85 -22.83
N THR A 175 0.83 -6.15 -22.71
CA THR A 175 2.15 -6.70 -23.01
C THR A 175 2.71 -7.56 -21.89
N ILE A 176 2.64 -7.10 -20.63
CA ILE A 176 3.30 -7.75 -19.49
C ILE A 176 2.32 -8.40 -18.50
N GLY A 177 1.00 -8.20 -18.67
CA GLY A 177 -0.03 -8.77 -17.80
C GLY A 177 -0.06 -8.18 -16.38
N GLN A 178 0.56 -7.03 -16.17
CA GLN A 178 0.60 -6.32 -14.89
C GLN A 178 -0.12 -4.99 -15.02
N LYS A 179 -0.81 -4.58 -13.95
CA LYS A 179 -1.44 -3.26 -13.91
C LYS A 179 -0.38 -2.16 -14.01
N PRO A 180 -0.69 -1.03 -14.68
CA PRO A 180 0.22 0.10 -14.75
C PRO A 180 0.55 0.63 -13.35
N SER A 181 1.78 1.13 -13.17
CA SER A 181 2.24 1.68 -11.90
C SER A 181 1.49 2.96 -11.49
N HIS A 182 0.84 3.63 -12.43
CA HIS A 182 0.36 5.01 -12.33
C HIS A 182 1.47 5.99 -11.89
N ILE A 183 2.72 5.66 -12.19
CA ILE A 183 3.86 6.56 -12.05
C ILE A 183 4.19 7.08 -13.44
N ILE A 184 4.29 8.40 -13.58
CA ILE A 184 4.57 9.06 -14.85
C ILE A 184 5.79 9.98 -14.75
N ARG A 185 6.44 10.23 -15.87
CA ARG A 185 7.36 11.36 -16.01
C ARG A 185 6.95 12.14 -17.24
N TYR A 186 6.82 13.45 -17.10
CA TYR A 186 6.44 14.32 -18.21
C TYR A 186 7.62 14.47 -19.19
N PRO A 187 7.43 14.29 -20.51
CA PRO A 187 8.47 14.59 -21.50
C PRO A 187 9.03 16.02 -21.31
N GLY A 188 10.33 16.12 -21.06
CA GLY A 188 11.02 17.38 -20.75
C GLY A 188 10.90 17.86 -19.30
N GLY A 189 10.27 17.09 -18.40
CA GLY A 189 10.07 17.43 -16.99
C GLY A 189 8.78 18.22 -16.72
N SER A 190 8.35 18.27 -15.45
CA SER A 190 7.11 18.95 -15.05
C SER A 190 7.17 20.49 -15.24
N ASN A 191 8.38 21.05 -15.29
CA ASN A 191 8.66 22.47 -15.50
C ASN A 191 9.01 22.82 -16.95
N ASN A 192 8.81 21.91 -17.90
CA ASN A 192 9.16 22.13 -19.29
C ASN A 192 8.43 23.36 -19.86
N THR A 193 9.13 24.12 -20.71
CA THR A 193 8.59 25.29 -21.40
C THR A 193 8.19 25.00 -22.84
N VAL A 194 8.62 23.86 -23.39
CA VAL A 194 8.28 23.43 -24.76
C VAL A 194 6.77 23.21 -24.91
N SER A 195 6.07 22.79 -23.85
CA SER A 195 4.62 22.68 -23.83
C SER A 195 3.91 24.01 -24.13
N HIS A 196 4.55 25.15 -23.87
CA HIS A 196 3.97 26.48 -24.12
C HIS A 196 3.72 26.73 -25.61
N ASN A 197 4.49 26.09 -26.48
CA ASN A 197 4.34 26.19 -27.93
C ASN A 197 3.06 25.51 -28.46
N TYR A 198 2.37 24.72 -27.61
CA TYR A 198 1.23 23.91 -28.02
C TYR A 198 -0.03 24.28 -27.24
N GLY A 199 -0.09 23.98 -25.94
CA GLY A 199 -1.24 24.28 -25.07
C GLY A 199 -1.15 25.62 -24.34
N GLY A 200 -0.11 26.42 -24.61
CA GLY A 200 0.14 27.72 -23.99
C GLY A 200 0.83 27.67 -22.61
N PRO A 201 1.20 28.84 -22.04
CA PRO A 201 2.01 28.96 -20.82
C PRO A 201 1.41 28.33 -19.55
N GLY A 202 0.11 28.01 -19.57
CA GLY A 202 -0.63 27.44 -18.44
C GLY A 202 -0.86 25.94 -18.55
N VAL A 203 -0.44 25.27 -19.64
CA VAL A 203 -0.90 23.90 -19.90
C VAL A 203 -0.43 22.91 -18.84
N MET A 204 0.82 23.00 -18.37
CA MET A 204 1.32 22.10 -17.31
C MET A 204 0.58 22.31 -15.97
N LYS A 205 0.16 23.55 -15.68
CA LYS A 205 -0.67 23.87 -14.49
C LYS A 205 -2.08 23.27 -14.57
N GLN A 206 -2.51 22.83 -15.76
CA GLN A 206 -3.77 22.12 -15.96
C GLN A 206 -3.56 20.61 -15.98
N ILE A 207 -2.54 20.13 -16.70
CA ILE A 207 -2.20 18.71 -16.84
C ILE A 207 -1.85 18.09 -15.48
N ILE A 208 -0.99 18.72 -14.68
CA ILE A 208 -0.49 18.13 -13.42
C ILE A 208 -1.64 17.86 -12.44
N PRO A 209 -2.51 18.84 -12.09
CA PRO A 209 -3.66 18.58 -11.22
C PRO A 209 -4.66 17.58 -11.81
N HIS A 210 -4.84 17.59 -13.14
CA HIS A 210 -5.72 16.64 -13.83
C HIS A 210 -5.25 15.20 -13.64
N MET A 211 -3.98 14.93 -13.92
CA MET A 211 -3.39 13.59 -13.75
C MET A 211 -3.34 13.16 -12.27
N ASN A 212 -3.07 14.08 -11.35
CA ASN A 212 -3.12 13.80 -9.91
C ASN A 212 -4.53 13.36 -9.46
N LYS A 213 -5.61 14.00 -9.96
CA LYS A 213 -7.00 13.61 -9.66
C LYS A 213 -7.34 12.21 -10.18
N LEU A 214 -6.71 11.78 -11.27
CA LEU A 214 -6.83 10.44 -11.82
C LEU A 214 -5.98 9.39 -11.08
N GLY A 215 -5.24 9.79 -10.03
CA GLY A 215 -4.43 8.89 -9.21
C GLY A 215 -3.03 8.62 -9.75
N TYR A 216 -2.56 9.39 -10.73
CA TYR A 216 -1.18 9.33 -11.20
C TYR A 216 -0.27 10.15 -10.30
N MET A 217 0.94 9.65 -10.10
CA MET A 217 2.02 10.35 -9.42
C MET A 217 3.14 10.61 -10.41
N HIS A 218 3.65 11.84 -10.46
CA HIS A 218 4.81 12.15 -11.30
C HIS A 218 6.11 12.19 -10.50
N PHE A 219 7.20 11.82 -11.16
CA PHE A 219 8.56 12.01 -10.68
C PHE A 219 9.42 12.65 -11.76
N ASP A 220 10.05 13.77 -11.43
CA ASP A 220 11.14 14.36 -12.21
C ASP A 220 12.47 13.71 -11.79
N TRP A 221 13.55 14.49 -11.72
CA TRP A 221 14.87 14.05 -11.28
C TRP A 221 15.55 15.15 -10.46
N ASN A 222 16.56 14.79 -9.68
CA ASN A 222 17.42 15.75 -8.97
C ASN A 222 18.93 15.48 -9.20
N VAL A 223 19.23 14.52 -10.06
CA VAL A 223 20.56 14.23 -10.59
C VAL A 223 20.41 14.02 -12.10
N ASP A 224 21.00 14.90 -12.89
CA ASP A 224 21.00 14.82 -14.35
C ASP A 224 22.30 14.19 -14.85
N SER A 225 22.20 13.12 -15.63
CA SER A 225 23.38 12.51 -16.25
C SER A 225 23.94 13.32 -17.43
N THR A 226 23.17 14.27 -17.96
CA THR A 226 23.46 15.10 -19.14
C THR A 226 23.65 14.29 -20.42
N ASP A 227 23.22 13.02 -20.44
CA ASP A 227 23.32 12.15 -21.61
C ASP A 227 22.39 12.62 -22.76
N ALA A 228 21.33 13.36 -22.44
CA ALA A 228 20.45 14.04 -23.40
C ALA A 228 21.04 15.33 -24.00
N SER A 229 22.09 15.93 -23.42
CA SER A 229 22.65 17.21 -23.89
C SER A 229 23.37 17.13 -25.24
N ALA A 230 23.55 15.92 -25.79
CA ALA A 230 24.07 15.68 -27.12
C ALA A 230 23.41 14.41 -27.71
N PHE A 231 23.45 14.25 -29.04
CA PHE A 231 23.00 13.01 -29.69
C PHE A 231 23.65 11.78 -29.04
N ARG A 232 24.97 11.85 -28.82
CA ARG A 232 25.75 10.89 -28.03
C ARG A 232 26.77 11.62 -27.16
N GLN A 233 26.49 11.68 -25.86
CA GLN A 233 27.34 12.36 -24.88
C GLN A 233 28.63 11.57 -24.62
N ARG A 234 29.70 12.24 -24.19
CA ARG A 234 30.93 11.57 -23.77
C ARG A 234 30.69 10.77 -22.48
N LYS A 235 31.17 9.52 -22.44
CA LYS A 235 31.04 8.62 -21.28
C LYS A 235 31.50 9.26 -19.97
N ASP A 236 32.66 9.92 -19.95
CA ASP A 236 33.22 10.55 -18.76
C ASP A 236 32.39 11.73 -18.26
N LYS A 237 31.69 12.45 -19.16
CA LYS A 237 30.76 13.52 -18.78
C LYS A 237 29.54 12.95 -18.05
N ILE A 238 28.99 11.84 -18.54
CA ILE A 238 27.89 11.13 -17.90
C ILE A 238 28.28 10.70 -16.48
N ILE A 239 29.41 10.01 -16.34
CA ILE A 239 29.92 9.53 -15.04
C ILE A 239 30.13 10.70 -14.08
N ASN A 240 30.84 11.74 -14.52
CA ASN A 240 31.17 12.88 -13.67
C ASN A 240 29.92 13.66 -13.25
N SER A 241 28.94 13.84 -14.14
CA SER A 241 27.69 14.53 -13.83
C SER A 241 26.93 13.79 -12.72
N VAL A 242 26.64 12.50 -12.93
CA VAL A 242 25.90 11.68 -11.96
C VAL A 242 26.61 11.64 -10.61
N LEU A 243 27.92 11.36 -10.61
CA LEU A 243 28.67 11.23 -9.36
C LEU A 243 28.86 12.56 -8.64
N THR A 244 28.90 13.70 -9.34
CA THR A 244 29.03 15.02 -8.70
C THR A 244 27.71 15.44 -8.08
N GLU A 245 26.62 15.39 -8.85
CA GLU A 245 25.30 15.83 -8.39
C GLU A 245 24.74 14.93 -7.28
N SER A 246 25.09 13.63 -7.28
CA SER A 246 24.63 12.69 -6.24
C SER A 246 25.25 12.93 -4.86
N ARG A 247 26.40 13.61 -4.74
CA ARG A 247 27.10 13.75 -3.44
C ARG A 247 26.25 14.41 -2.37
N GLY A 248 25.44 15.41 -2.75
CA GLY A 248 24.57 16.15 -1.85
C GLY A 248 23.21 15.49 -1.59
N GLN A 249 22.91 14.37 -2.27
CA GLN A 249 21.58 13.77 -2.23
C GLN A 249 21.51 12.63 -1.22
N HIS A 250 20.44 12.61 -0.42
CA HIS A 250 20.06 11.43 0.36
C HIS A 250 19.13 10.51 -0.43
N LYS A 251 18.35 11.08 -1.37
CA LYS A 251 17.50 10.36 -2.30
C LYS A 251 17.82 10.91 -3.70
N ALA A 252 18.62 10.20 -4.47
CA ALA A 252 19.03 10.61 -5.80
C ALA A 252 18.12 9.95 -6.84
N VAL A 253 17.27 10.73 -7.50
CA VAL A 253 16.51 10.27 -8.68
C VAL A 253 17.31 10.69 -9.91
N ILE A 254 17.92 9.71 -10.55
CA ILE A 254 18.96 9.90 -11.57
C ILE A 254 18.33 9.74 -12.95
N LEU A 255 18.34 10.81 -13.75
CA LEU A 255 17.86 10.79 -15.14
C LEU A 255 18.94 10.26 -16.10
N MET A 256 18.61 9.20 -16.81
CA MET A 256 19.37 8.64 -17.94
C MET A 256 18.40 8.27 -19.06
N HIS A 257 18.90 7.96 -20.26
CA HIS A 257 18.06 7.61 -21.41
C HIS A 257 18.46 6.27 -22.02
N ASP A 258 17.46 5.45 -22.32
CA ASP A 258 17.57 4.16 -23.00
C ASP A 258 17.04 4.27 -24.44
N THR A 259 17.60 5.19 -25.23
CA THR A 259 17.31 5.29 -26.67
C THR A 259 18.48 4.80 -27.49
N ASP A 260 18.22 4.35 -28.72
CA ASP A 260 19.23 3.79 -29.64
C ASP A 260 20.55 4.61 -29.71
N PRO A 261 20.55 5.96 -29.77
CA PRO A 261 21.78 6.76 -29.81
C PRO A 261 22.64 6.71 -28.52
N LYS A 262 22.05 6.36 -27.37
CA LYS A 262 22.63 6.51 -26.02
C LYS A 262 23.53 5.34 -25.61
N THR A 263 24.31 4.84 -26.56
CA THR A 263 25.29 3.76 -26.33
C THR A 263 26.33 4.12 -25.26
N THR A 264 26.68 5.40 -25.11
CA THR A 264 27.62 5.84 -24.07
C THR A 264 27.01 5.86 -22.67
N THR A 265 25.69 5.96 -22.53
CA THR A 265 24.96 5.75 -21.27
C THR A 265 25.15 4.31 -20.80
N VAL A 266 24.98 3.34 -21.71
CA VAL A 266 25.25 1.92 -21.43
C VAL A 266 26.70 1.71 -20.97
N GLN A 267 27.66 2.31 -21.66
CA GLN A 267 29.08 2.18 -21.33
C GLN A 267 29.46 2.85 -20.00
N ALA A 268 28.77 3.92 -19.60
CA ALA A 268 28.97 4.65 -18.35
C ALA A 268 28.37 3.92 -17.14
N LEU A 269 27.29 3.16 -17.35
CA LEU A 269 26.46 2.60 -16.28
C LEU A 269 27.23 1.77 -15.23
N PRO A 270 28.18 0.88 -15.58
CA PRO A 270 28.93 0.12 -14.58
C PRO A 270 29.75 1.02 -13.62
N GLU A 271 30.39 2.06 -14.16
CA GLU A 271 31.18 3.01 -13.37
C GLU A 271 30.30 3.95 -12.55
N VAL A 272 29.13 4.34 -13.08
CA VAL A 272 28.11 5.08 -12.32
C VAL A 272 27.65 4.26 -11.12
N ILE A 273 27.27 2.99 -11.32
CA ILE A 273 26.82 2.12 -10.23
C ILE A 273 27.93 1.96 -9.17
N LYS A 274 29.15 1.67 -9.60
CA LYS A 274 30.31 1.54 -8.70
C LYS A 274 30.53 2.82 -7.89
N GLY A 275 30.58 3.98 -8.54
CA GLY A 275 30.83 5.25 -7.86
C GLY A 275 29.69 5.65 -6.91
N LEU A 276 28.44 5.31 -7.21
CA LEU A 276 27.32 5.51 -6.29
C LEU A 276 27.43 4.60 -5.06
N LYS A 277 27.80 3.32 -5.24
CA LYS A 277 28.08 2.40 -4.11
C LYS A 277 29.20 2.95 -3.22
N GLU A 278 30.28 3.47 -3.81
CA GLU A 278 31.39 4.11 -3.08
C GLU A 278 30.95 5.39 -2.34
N GLN A 279 29.93 6.09 -2.83
CA GLN A 279 29.30 7.22 -2.14
C GLN A 279 28.28 6.81 -1.06
N GLY A 280 28.15 5.51 -0.77
CA GLY A 280 27.28 4.96 0.26
C GLY A 280 25.81 4.81 -0.17
N PHE A 281 25.51 4.86 -1.47
CA PHE A 281 24.14 4.64 -1.96
C PHE A 281 23.80 3.15 -2.00
N ILE A 282 22.60 2.82 -1.52
CA ILE A 282 21.87 1.62 -1.94
C ILE A 282 20.96 1.96 -3.13
N PHE A 283 20.48 0.95 -3.85
CA PHE A 283 19.62 1.14 -5.01
C PHE A 283 18.21 0.64 -4.75
N ASP A 284 17.23 1.37 -5.26
CA ASP A 284 15.84 0.94 -5.25
C ASP A 284 15.08 1.47 -6.46
N VAL A 285 13.87 0.99 -6.63
CA VAL A 285 12.93 1.43 -7.68
C VAL A 285 11.99 2.51 -7.14
N ILE A 286 11.44 3.32 -8.03
CA ILE A 286 10.42 4.29 -7.66
C ILE A 286 9.10 3.56 -7.42
N THR A 287 8.47 3.85 -6.29
CA THR A 287 7.14 3.39 -5.92
C THR A 287 6.28 4.59 -5.50
N LYS A 288 4.99 4.36 -5.21
CA LYS A 288 4.10 5.41 -4.71
C LYS A 288 4.49 5.95 -3.33
N ASP A 289 5.29 5.18 -2.58
CA ASP A 289 5.79 5.57 -1.25
C ASP A 289 7.16 6.27 -1.32
N THR A 290 7.78 6.30 -2.49
CA THR A 290 9.04 7.02 -2.71
C THR A 290 8.82 8.52 -2.48
N PRO A 291 9.68 9.22 -1.71
CA PRO A 291 9.57 10.66 -1.53
C PRO A 291 9.54 11.38 -2.89
N LYS A 292 8.52 12.22 -3.08
CA LYS A 292 8.31 12.93 -4.35
C LYS A 292 9.53 13.77 -4.70
N THR A 293 10.01 13.60 -5.93
CA THR A 293 11.01 14.47 -6.54
C THR A 293 10.32 15.14 -7.71
N SER A 294 9.98 16.41 -7.58
CA SER A 294 9.33 17.20 -8.63
C SER A 294 9.87 18.62 -8.68
N PHE A 295 9.95 19.20 -9.88
CA PHE A 295 10.36 20.58 -10.08
C PHE A 295 9.25 21.56 -9.69
N THR A 296 8.00 21.13 -9.88
CA THR A 296 6.80 21.88 -9.50
C THR A 296 6.22 21.32 -8.21
N LYS A 297 5.91 22.21 -7.27
CA LYS A 297 5.24 21.86 -6.01
C LYS A 297 3.74 21.65 -6.20
#